data_AF-A0A4S1ZBV1-F1
#
_entry.id   AF-A0A4S1ZBV1-F1
#
_cell.length_a   1.000
_cell.length_b   1.000
_cell.length_c   1.000
_cell.angle_alpha   90.00
_cell.angle_beta   90.00
_cell.angle_gamma   90.00
#
_symmetry.space_group_name_H-M   'P 1'
#
loop_
_entity.id
_entity.type
_entity.pdbx_description
1 polymer ?
#
loop_
_entity_poly.entity_id
_entity_poly.type
_entity_poly.pdbx_seq_one_letter_code
_entity_poly.pdbx_strand_id
1 'polypeptide(L)'
;MMRKFYKKSTPDGYVVVMMEEHTVKPLRCFGWNQSAAIEFCDMLNNRFWERKDYQINGWAKTFDINKKFSYPKLTSTGIQLHR
;
A
#
# COMPACT_ATOMS: atom_id res chain seq x y z
N MET A 1 1.83 -4.18 -18.46
CA MET A 1 2.48 -3.19 -17.57
C MET A 1 2.93 -3.88 -16.28
N MET A 2 4.19 -3.72 -15.88
CA MET A 2 4.71 -4.30 -14.63
C MET A 2 4.71 -3.23 -13.53
N ARG A 3 3.79 -3.35 -12.56
CA ARG A 3 3.76 -2.52 -11.36
C ARG A 3 4.64 -3.18 -10.28
N LYS A 4 5.43 -2.38 -9.57
CA LYS A 4 6.19 -2.82 -8.40
C LYS A 4 5.80 -1.98 -7.19
N PHE A 5 5.68 -2.64 -6.04
CA PHE A 5 5.39 -2.00 -4.77
C PHE A 5 6.59 -2.13 -3.85
N TYR A 6 6.99 -1.04 -3.22
CA TYR A 6 8.09 -1.04 -2.24
C TYR A 6 7.83 -0.03 -1.13
N LYS A 7 8.44 -0.27 0.02
CA LYS A 7 8.43 0.66 1.14
C LYS A 7 9.49 1.74 0.94
N LYS A 8 9.15 2.97 1.27
CA LYS A 8 10.03 4.14 1.29
C LYS A 8 10.09 4.66 2.73
N SER A 9 11.30 4.94 3.20
CA SER A 9 11.51 5.64 4.47
C SER A 9 11.27 7.14 4.28
N THR A 10 10.58 7.76 5.23
CA THR A 10 10.29 9.19 5.29
C THR A 10 10.52 9.70 6.72
N PRO A 11 10.66 11.01 6.94
CA PRO A 11 10.76 11.56 8.30
C PRO A 11 9.59 11.19 9.22
N ASP A 12 8.42 10.88 8.65
CA ASP A 12 7.19 10.53 9.37
C ASP A 12 6.95 9.02 9.53
N GLY A 13 7.87 8.19 9.03
CA GLY A 13 7.80 6.73 9.05
C GLY A 13 7.91 6.08 7.67
N TYR A 14 7.34 4.89 7.52
CA TYR A 14 7.36 4.07 6.32
C TYR A 14 6.09 4.24 5.50
N VAL A 15 6.27 4.54 4.21
CA VAL A 15 5.19 4.68 3.23
C VAL A 15 5.37 3.61 2.16
N VAL A 16 4.31 2.90 1.81
CA VAL A 16 4.32 2.01 0.65
C VAL A 16 3.93 2.81 -0.59
N VAL A 17 4.76 2.70 -1.62
CA VAL A 17 4.58 3.38 -2.90
C VAL A 17 4.43 2.37 -4.03
N MET A 18 3.63 2.73 -5.03
CA MET A 18 3.55 2.04 -6.30
C MET A 18 4.46 2.75 -7.30
N MET A 19 5.27 1.97 -8.02
CA MET A 19 5.98 2.43 -9.20
C MET A 19 5.36 1.79 -10.44
N GLU A 20 4.95 2.65 -11.36
CA GLU A 20 4.37 2.28 -12.65
C GLU A 20 5.09 3.11 -13.72
N GLU A 21 5.87 2.42 -14.54
CA GLU A 21 6.75 3.03 -15.55
C GLU A 21 7.69 4.07 -14.92
N HIS A 22 7.35 5.35 -15.04
CA HIS A 22 8.13 6.49 -14.55
C HIS A 22 7.39 7.29 -13.46
N THR A 23 6.22 6.82 -13.04
CA THR A 23 5.39 7.48 -12.03
C THR A 23 5.49 6.74 -10.70
N VAL A 24 5.75 7.48 -9.63
CA VAL A 24 5.69 6.99 -8.26
C VAL A 24 4.45 7.56 -7.58
N LYS A 25 3.57 6.69 -7.06
CA LYS A 25 2.35 7.08 -6.35
C LYS A 25 2.39 6.54 -4.92
N PRO A 26 2.26 7.38 -3.88
CA PRO A 26 2.10 6.89 -2.52
C PRO A 26 0.75 6.20 -2.37
N LEU A 27 0.73 5.08 -1.65
CA LEU A 27 -0.49 4.32 -1.40
C LEU A 27 -0.92 4.43 0.06
N ARG A 28 0.01 4.21 0.99
CA ARG A 28 -0.32 4.10 2.41
C ARG A 28 0.87 4.40 3.31
N CYS A 29 0.60 5.12 4.41
CA CYS A 29 1.55 5.35 5.49
C CYS A 29 1.31 4.34 6.63
N PHE A 30 2.38 3.69 7.08
CA PHE A 30 2.39 2.73 8.18
C PHE A 30 3.11 3.28 9.43
N GLY A 31 3.34 4.61 9.49
CA GLY A 31 4.13 5.23 10.56
C GLY A 31 5.46 4.50 10.75
N TRP A 32 5.92 4.29 11.98
CA TRP A 32 7.19 3.61 12.25
C TRP A 32 7.12 2.07 12.19
N ASN A 33 5.98 1.48 11.79
CA ASN A 33 5.86 0.03 11.69
C ASN A 33 6.41 -0.49 10.34
N GLN A 34 7.71 -0.76 10.31
CA GLN A 34 8.40 -1.27 9.13
C GLN A 34 7.87 -2.63 8.68
N SER A 35 7.61 -3.54 9.62
CA SER A 35 7.18 -4.91 9.32
C SER A 35 5.83 -4.92 8.59
N ALA A 36 4.87 -4.12 9.07
CA ALA A 36 3.58 -3.98 8.39
C ALA A 36 3.71 -3.42 6.97
N ALA A 37 4.64 -2.48 6.75
CA ALA A 37 4.91 -1.95 5.41
C ALA A 37 5.53 -3.02 4.48
N ILE A 38 6.40 -3.89 4.99
CA ILE A 38 6.99 -5.01 4.23
C ILE A 38 5.92 -6.02 3.84
N GLU A 39 5.14 -6.50 4.81
CA GLU A 39 4.07 -7.48 4.58
C GLU A 39 3.05 -6.97 3.55
N PHE A 40 2.71 -5.67 3.63
CA PHE A 40 1.85 -5.05 2.64
C PHE A 40 2.48 -5.03 1.25
N CYS A 41 3.76 -4.68 1.12
CA CYS A 41 4.46 -4.77 -0.17
C CYS A 41 4.44 -6.18 -0.75
N ASP A 42 4.74 -7.20 0.06
CA ASP A 42 4.76 -8.60 -0.37
C ASP A 42 3.39 -9.06 -0.85
N MET A 43 2.34 -8.69 -0.11
CA MET A 43 0.96 -8.98 -0.50
C MET A 43 0.56 -8.30 -1.82
N LEU A 44 0.96 -7.05 -2.07
CA LEU A 44 0.65 -6.35 -3.33
C LEU A 44 1.44 -6.90 -4.53
N ASN A 45 2.70 -7.29 -4.29
CA ASN A 45 3.56 -7.89 -5.30
C ASN A 45 3.13 -9.34 -5.62
N ASN A 46 2.35 -9.99 -4.75
CA ASN A 46 1.79 -11.31 -5.02
C ASN A 46 0.79 -11.26 -6.21
N ARG A 47 0.95 -12.18 -7.16
CA ARG A 47 0.21 -12.23 -8.43
C ARG A 47 -1.20 -12.83 -8.27
N PHE A 48 -1.46 -13.58 -7.19
CA PHE A 48 -2.72 -14.31 -6.99
C PHE A 48 -3.89 -13.45 -6.47
N TRP A 49 -3.70 -12.15 -6.29
CA TRP A 49 -4.73 -11.30 -5.71
C TRP A 49 -5.61 -10.64 -6.80
N GLU A 50 -6.79 -11.22 -7.01
CA GLU A 50 -7.81 -10.70 -7.93
C GLU A 50 -8.44 -9.39 -7.38
N ARG A 51 -8.73 -8.43 -8.26
CA ARG A 51 -9.33 -7.10 -7.97
C ARG A 51 -8.46 -6.07 -7.23
N LYS A 52 -7.14 -6.29 -7.12
CA LYS A 52 -6.21 -5.35 -6.47
C LYS A 52 -6.21 -3.93 -7.04
N ASP A 53 -6.46 -3.78 -8.33
CA ASP A 53 -6.34 -2.50 -9.03
C ASP A 53 -7.36 -1.45 -8.57
N TYR A 54 -8.61 -1.84 -8.29
CA TYR A 54 -9.62 -0.91 -7.79
C TYR A 54 -9.22 -0.35 -6.41
N GLN A 55 -8.72 -1.23 -5.53
CA GLN A 55 -8.31 -0.85 -4.18
C GLN A 55 -7.03 -0.01 -4.19
N ILE A 56 -6.02 -0.38 -4.97
CA ILE A 56 -4.79 0.39 -5.13
C ILE A 56 -5.10 1.81 -5.61
N ASN A 57 -5.98 1.95 -6.61
CA ASN A 57 -6.41 3.25 -7.10
C ASN A 57 -7.19 4.03 -6.03
N GLY A 58 -8.03 3.36 -5.24
CA GLY A 58 -8.72 3.98 -4.10
C GLY A 58 -7.76 4.53 -3.04
N TRP A 59 -6.75 3.74 -2.66
CA TRP A 59 -5.72 4.17 -1.69
C TRP A 59 -4.88 5.32 -2.22
N ALA A 60 -4.43 5.25 -3.47
CA ALA A 60 -3.68 6.35 -4.08
C ALA A 60 -4.48 7.67 -4.10
N LYS A 61 -5.79 7.61 -4.39
CA LYS A 61 -6.67 8.79 -4.42
C LYS A 61 -6.98 9.37 -3.05
N THR A 62 -6.96 8.54 -2.01
CA THR A 62 -7.35 8.93 -0.64
C THR A 62 -6.15 9.00 0.32
N PHE A 63 -4.94 8.98 -0.22
CA PHE A 63 -3.72 9.02 0.57
C PHE A 63 -3.58 10.37 1.29
N ASP A 64 -3.36 10.29 2.60
CA ASP A 64 -3.03 11.41 3.46
C ASP A 64 -1.90 10.97 4.38
N ILE A 65 -0.74 11.62 4.26
CA ILE A 65 0.47 11.27 5.02
C ILE A 65 0.29 11.46 6.53
N ASN A 66 -0.64 12.34 6.94
CA ASN A 66 -0.91 12.61 8.34
C ASN A 66 -1.82 11.55 8.99
N LYS A 67 -2.56 10.78 8.18
CA LYS A 67 -3.41 9.68 8.64
C LYS A 67 -2.58 8.41 8.77
N LYS A 68 -1.94 8.27 9.92
CA LYS A 68 -1.09 7.12 10.26
C LYS A 68 -1.97 5.91 10.60
N PHE A 69 -1.65 4.76 10.01
CA PHE A 69 -2.22 3.43 10.26
C PHE A 69 -3.66 3.18 9.78
N SER A 70 -3.80 2.10 9.01
CA SER A 70 -4.96 1.18 8.98
C SER A 70 -4.36 -0.12 8.49
N TYR A 71 -4.35 -1.19 9.30
CA TYR A 71 -3.79 -2.44 8.84
C TYR A 71 -4.79 -3.11 7.87
N PRO A 72 -4.33 -3.51 6.68
CA PRO A 72 -5.15 -4.23 5.74
C PRO A 72 -5.45 -5.64 6.25
N LYS A 73 -6.72 -5.97 6.44
CA LYS A 73 -7.16 -7.34 6.73
C LYS A 73 -7.55 -8.03 5.42
N LEU A 74 -7.05 -9.23 5.21
CA LEU A 74 -7.53 -10.11 4.15
C LEU A 74 -8.97 -10.53 4.49
N THR A 75 -9.90 -10.17 3.61
CA THR A 75 -11.29 -10.62 3.64
C THR A 75 -11.55 -11.52 2.43
N SER A 76 -12.67 -12.24 2.45
CA SER A 76 -13.16 -13.01 1.30
C SER A 76 -13.39 -12.14 0.05
N THR A 77 -13.44 -10.82 0.18
CA THR A 77 -13.64 -9.85 -0.91
C THR A 77 -12.36 -9.12 -1.33
N GLY A 78 -11.22 -9.43 -0.71
CA GLY A 78 -9.93 -8.76 -0.90
C GLY A 78 -9.44 -8.04 0.36
N ILE A 79 -8.50 -7.12 0.22
CA ILE A 79 -7.95 -6.36 1.34
C ILE A 79 -8.95 -5.28 1.79
N GLN A 80 -9.21 -5.16 3.09
CA GLN A 80 -9.95 -4.02 3.64
C GLN A 80 -9.14 -3.33 4.72
N LEU A 81 -9.17 -1.99 4.72
CA LEU A 81 -8.55 -1.18 5.76
C LEU A 81 -9.58 -0.91 6.85
N HIS A 82 -9.24 -1.19 8.11
CA HIS A 82 -10.01 -0.70 9.25
C HIS A 82 -9.70 0.78 9.46
N ARG A 83 -10.72 1.63 9.27
CA ARG A 83 -10.66 3.07 9.55
C ARG A 83 -10.45 3.34 11.03
#